data_AF-A0A2T7AV27-F1
#
_entry.id   AF-A0A2T7AV27-F1
#
_cell.length_a   1.000
_cell.length_b   1.000
_cell.length_c   1.000
_cell.angle_alpha   90.00
_cell.angle_beta   90.00
_cell.angle_gamma   90.00
#
_symmetry.space_group_name_H-M   'P 1'
#
loop_
_entity.id
_entity.type
_entity.pdbx_description
1 polymer ?
#
loop_
_entity_poly.entity_id
_entity_poly.type
_entity_poly.pdbx_seq_one_letter_code
_entity_poly.pdbx_strand_id
1 'polypeptide(L)'
;MKVSALLANVVLFGVLYMITIPTIHFWRPLTRQETDSLVATAEWIGLLNAQELWWLLMALADFIVALLLFIVVKTLWRRLKHRNV
;
A
#
# COMPACT_ATOMS: atom_id res chain seq x y z
N MET A 1 25.59 -7.62 -12.17
CA MET A 1 25.17 -6.23 -11.82
C MET A 1 23.65 -5.97 -11.90
N LYS A 2 22.84 -6.73 -12.65
CA LYS A 2 21.38 -6.48 -12.74
C LYS A 2 20.55 -7.11 -11.60
N VAL A 3 20.96 -8.28 -11.12
CA VAL A 3 20.22 -9.02 -10.08
C VAL A 3 20.26 -8.31 -8.72
N SER A 4 21.44 -7.86 -8.28
CA SER A 4 21.58 -7.16 -7.00
C SER A 4 20.77 -5.86 -6.92
N ALA A 5 20.73 -5.08 -8.00
CA ALA A 5 19.93 -3.86 -8.08
C ALA A 5 18.42 -4.16 -8.08
N LEU A 6 18.00 -5.23 -8.74
CA LEU A 6 16.61 -5.69 -8.70
C LEU A 6 16.23 -6.13 -7.29
N LEU A 7 17.08 -6.95 -6.64
CA LEU A 7 16.88 -7.44 -5.28
C LEU A 7 16.77 -6.27 -4.29
N ALA A 8 17.63 -5.27 -4.41
CA ALA A 8 17.57 -4.07 -3.57
C ALA A 8 16.26 -3.30 -3.74
N ASN A 9 15.72 -3.20 -4.97
CA ASN A 9 14.42 -2.56 -5.20
C ASN A 9 13.27 -3.38 -4.62
N VAL A 10 13.29 -4.71 -4.76
CA VAL A 10 12.28 -5.60 -4.18
C VAL A 10 12.28 -5.49 -2.66
N VAL A 11 13.47 -5.54 -2.03
CA VAL A 11 13.61 -5.38 -0.58
C VAL A 11 13.13 -4.00 -0.14
N LEU A 12 13.54 -2.93 -0.83
CA LEU A 12 13.09 -1.57 -0.52
C LEU A 12 11.57 -1.44 -0.60
N PHE A 13 10.95 -1.94 -1.68
CA PHE A 13 9.51 -1.91 -1.82
C PHE A 13 8.82 -2.75 -0.72
N GLY A 14 9.32 -3.96 -0.45
CA GLY A 14 8.79 -4.83 0.60
C GLY A 14 8.84 -4.18 1.98
N VAL A 15 9.93 -3.50 2.33
CA VAL A 15 10.04 -2.75 3.59
C VAL A 15 9.04 -1.61 3.64
N LEU A 16 8.92 -0.81 2.57
CA LEU A 16 7.94 0.28 2.51
C LEU A 16 6.50 -0.24 2.64
N TYR A 17 6.17 -1.34 1.99
CA TYR A 17 4.87 -2.00 2.10
C TYR A 17 4.58 -2.51 3.51
N MET A 18 5.57 -3.11 4.17
CA MET A 18 5.42 -3.56 5.56
C MET A 18 5.19 -2.39 6.53
N ILE A 19 5.74 -1.21 6.24
CA ILE A 19 5.48 0.02 7.02
C ILE A 19 4.09 0.57 6.75
N THR A 20 3.55 0.45 5.52
CA THR A 20 2.21 0.96 5.21
C THR A 20 1.11 0.19 5.93
N ILE A 21 1.27 -1.12 6.16
CA ILE A 21 0.26 -1.94 6.86
C ILE A 21 -0.13 -1.33 8.23
N PRO A 22 0.76 -1.17 9.22
CA PRO A 22 0.36 -0.59 10.50
C PRO A 22 -0.11 0.87 10.39
N THR A 23 0.36 1.60 9.37
CA THR A 23 0.09 3.03 9.21
C THR A 23 -1.26 3.32 8.54
N ILE A 24 -1.68 2.48 7.59
CA ILE A 24 -2.85 2.69 6.74
C ILE A 24 -3.96 1.71 7.10
N HIS A 25 -3.70 0.39 7.20
CA HIS A 25 -4.72 -0.61 7.58
C HIS A 25 -5.39 -0.31 8.91
N PHE A 26 -4.62 0.22 9.86
CA PHE A 26 -5.06 0.36 11.25
C PHE A 26 -5.15 1.82 11.71
N TRP A 27 -5.07 2.78 10.78
CA TRP A 27 -5.07 4.20 11.13
C TRP A 27 -6.31 4.63 11.92
N ARG A 28 -7.48 4.08 11.60
CA ARG A 28 -8.71 4.29 12.37
C ARG A 28 -9.69 3.12 12.20
N PRO A 29 -10.52 2.85 13.22
CA PRO A 29 -11.67 1.97 13.04
C PRO A 29 -12.70 2.59 12.09
N LEU A 30 -13.40 1.74 11.35
CA LEU A 30 -14.55 2.16 10.54
C LEU A 30 -15.68 2.68 11.42
N THR A 31 -16.37 3.71 10.95
CA THR A 31 -17.64 4.13 11.52
C THR A 31 -18.75 3.15 11.16
N ARG A 32 -19.87 3.22 11.88
CA ARG A 32 -21.04 2.37 11.60
C ARG A 32 -21.57 2.56 10.18
N GLN A 33 -21.67 3.81 9.71
CA GLN A 33 -22.14 4.12 8.37
C GLN A 33 -21.20 3.56 7.27
N GLU A 34 -19.89 3.64 7.47
CA GLU A 34 -18.93 3.06 6.52
C GLU A 34 -18.99 1.54 6.53
N THR A 35 -19.22 0.92 7.69
CA THR A 35 -19.41 -0.53 7.82
C THR A 35 -20.68 -0.98 7.09
N ASP A 36 -21.80 -0.29 7.29
CA ASP A 36 -23.06 -0.60 6.61
C ASP A 36 -22.93 -0.45 5.08
N SER A 37 -22.19 0.58 4.64
CA SER A 37 -21.90 0.82 3.22
C SER A 37 -20.99 -0.27 2.64
N LEU A 38 -20.01 -0.73 3.40
CA LEU A 38 -19.11 -1.82 3.02
C LEU A 38 -19.87 -3.14 2.88
N VAL A 39 -20.79 -3.44 3.80
CA VAL A 39 -21.67 -4.62 3.74
C VAL A 39 -22.55 -4.57 2.49
N ALA A 40 -23.25 -3.45 2.27
CA ALA A 40 -24.10 -3.28 1.09
C ALA A 40 -23.30 -3.41 -0.23
N THR A 41 -22.07 -2.87 -0.26
CA THR A 41 -21.19 -3.00 -1.42
C THR A 41 -20.74 -4.44 -1.63
N ALA A 42 -20.38 -5.15 -0.57
CA ALA A 42 -19.98 -6.56 -0.63
C ALA A 42 -21.12 -7.45 -1.16
N GLU A 43 -22.34 -7.24 -0.67
CA GLU A 43 -23.53 -7.93 -1.16
C GLU A 43 -23.80 -7.63 -2.64
N TRP A 44 -23.67 -6.37 -3.05
CA TRP A 44 -23.91 -5.94 -4.44
C TRP A 44 -22.95 -6.60 -5.44
N ILE A 45 -21.68 -6.78 -5.07
CA ILE A 45 -20.67 -7.44 -5.92
C ILE A 45 -20.61 -8.96 -5.73
N GLY A 46 -21.50 -9.54 -4.92
CA GLY A 46 -21.57 -10.98 -4.67
C GLY A 46 -20.44 -11.55 -3.83
N LEU A 47 -19.76 -10.72 -3.03
CA LEU A 47 -18.82 -11.18 -2.02
C LEU A 47 -19.58 -11.71 -0.80
N LEU A 48 -19.17 -12.88 -0.32
CA LEU A 48 -19.78 -13.55 0.83
C LEU A 48 -19.52 -12.82 2.15
N ASN A 49 -18.47 -11.99 2.22
CA ASN A 49 -18.04 -11.37 3.47
C ASN A 49 -17.50 -9.95 3.26
N ALA A 50 -18.12 -8.96 3.91
CA ALA A 50 -17.67 -7.58 3.95
C ALA A 50 -16.24 -7.44 4.50
N GLN A 51 -15.83 -8.35 5.40
CA GLN A 51 -14.46 -8.38 5.91
C GLN A 51 -13.44 -8.69 4.80
N GLU A 52 -13.74 -9.60 3.87
CA GLU A 52 -12.83 -9.89 2.75
C GLU A 52 -12.69 -8.67 1.83
N LEU A 53 -13.80 -7.99 1.55
CA LEU A 53 -13.78 -6.73 0.80
C LEU A 53 -12.94 -5.67 1.50
N TRP A 54 -13.10 -5.51 2.82
CA TRP A 54 -12.29 -4.58 3.61
C TRP A 54 -10.80 -4.89 3.50
N TRP A 55 -10.42 -6.15 3.70
CA TRP A 55 -9.02 -6.57 3.61
C TRP A 55 -8.44 -6.32 2.22
N LEU A 56 -9.21 -6.59 1.16
CA LEU A 56 -8.79 -6.28 -0.22
C LEU A 56 -8.61 -4.78 -0.45
N LEU A 57 -9.57 -3.95 0.00
CA LEU A 57 -9.49 -2.49 -0.13
C LEU A 57 -8.28 -1.93 0.61
N MET A 58 -8.01 -2.40 1.82
CA MET A 58 -6.88 -1.92 2.61
C MET A 58 -5.55 -2.44 2.06
N ALA A 59 -5.46 -3.68 1.59
CA ALA A 59 -4.27 -4.20 0.90
C ALA A 59 -3.97 -3.40 -0.37
N LEU A 60 -5.01 -3.01 -1.12
CA LEU A 60 -4.87 -2.15 -2.28
C LEU A 60 -4.39 -0.74 -1.88
N ALA A 61 -4.95 -0.16 -0.82
CA ALA A 61 -4.53 1.14 -0.31
C ALA A 61 -3.05 1.14 0.11
N ASP A 62 -2.62 0.14 0.88
CA ASP A 62 -1.23 -0.06 1.27
C ASP A 62 -0.31 -0.16 0.06
N PHE A 63 -0.70 -0.98 -0.93
CA PHE A 63 0.09 -1.16 -2.14
C PHE A 63 0.29 0.16 -2.89
N ILE A 64 -0.78 0.95 -3.05
CA ILE A 64 -0.73 2.25 -3.70
C ILE A 64 0.19 3.20 -2.93
N VAL A 65 0.05 3.29 -1.60
CA VAL A 65 0.88 4.17 -0.77
C VAL A 65 2.35 3.74 -0.82
N ALA A 66 2.64 2.44 -0.72
CA ALA A 66 4.00 1.91 -0.80
C ALA A 66 4.64 2.19 -2.17
N LEU A 67 3.87 2.07 -3.26
CA LEU A 67 4.33 2.40 -4.61
C LEU A 67 4.67 3.89 -4.75
N LEU A 68 3.81 4.77 -4.25
CA LEU A 68 4.07 6.22 -4.25
C LEU A 68 5.33 6.57 -3.46
N LEU A 69 5.48 6.02 -2.25
CA LEU A 69 6.68 6.20 -1.42
C LEU A 69 7.93 5.68 -2.13
N PHE A 70 7.85 4.50 -2.74
CA PHE A 70 8.95 3.92 -3.49
C PHE A 70 9.38 4.84 -4.65
N ILE A 71 8.43 5.35 -5.43
CA ILE A 71 8.70 6.29 -6.53
C ILE A 71 9.36 7.58 -6.00
N VAL A 72 8.84 8.13 -4.90
CA VAL A 72 9.39 9.35 -4.28
C VAL A 72 10.82 9.12 -3.82
N VAL A 73 11.08 8.06 -3.06
CA VAL A 73 12.43 7.71 -2.57
C VAL A 73 13.40 7.54 -3.74
N LYS A 74 13.01 6.81 -4.79
CA LYS A 74 13.86 6.61 -5.98
C LYS A 74 14.13 7.91 -6.72
N THR A 75 13.13 8.78 -6.83
CA THR A 75 13.26 10.07 -7.51
C THR A 75 14.20 10.99 -6.73
N LEU A 76 14.03 11.07 -5.41
CA LEU A 76 14.91 11.84 -4.53
C LEU A 76 16.35 11.31 -4.56
N TRP A 77 16.53 10.00 -4.49
CA TRP A 77 17.86 9.38 -4.58
C TRP A 77 18.59 9.74 -5.88
N ARG A 78 17.88 9.70 -7.02
CA ARG A 78 18.45 10.10 -8.31
C ARG A 78 18.84 11.57 -8.34
N ARG A 79 17.99 12.45 -7.80
CA ARG A 79 18.28 13.89 -7.71
C ARG A 79 19.48 14.18 -6.81
N LEU A 80 19.58 13.51 -5.66
CA LEU A 80 20.72 13.66 -4.75
C LEU A 80 22.02 13.16 -5.38
N LYS A 81 21.99 12.01 -6.06
CA LYS A 81 23.15 11.51 -6.79
C LYS A 81 23.62 12.49 -7.87
N HIS A 82 22.70 13.15 -8.58
CA HIS A 82 23.05 14.13 -9.61
C HIS A 82 23.57 15.47 -9.03
N ARG A 83 23.27 15.79 -7.76
CA ARG A 83 23.80 16.99 -7.10
C ARG A 83 25.20 16.80 -6.50
N ASN A 84 25.59 15.56 -6.24
CA ASN A 84 26.89 15.20 -5.66
C ASN A 84 27.93 14.73 -6.71
N VAL A 85 27.61 14.89 -8.01
CA VAL A 85 28.51 14.68 -9.15
C VAL A 85 28.69 16.02 -9.84
#